data_AF-H2MD35-F1
#
_entry.id   AF-H2MD35-F1
#
_cell.length_a   1.000
_cell.length_b   1.000
_cell.length_c   1.000
_cell.angle_alpha   90.00
_cell.angle_beta   90.00
_cell.angle_gamma   90.00
#
_symmetry.space_group_name_H-M   'P 1'
#
loop_
_entity.id
_entity.type
_entity.pdbx_description
1 polymer ?
#
loop_
_entity_poly.entity_id
_entity_poly.type
_entity_poly.pdbx_seq_one_letter_code
_entity_poly.pdbx_strand_id
1 'polypeptide(L)'
;MMKVVALISGGKDSCYNMMQCVAAGHRIVALANLRPAHTDELDSYMYQTVGHQAIELYAEAMDLPLYRHTIQGSSLDTSRNYSETEGDEVEDLYQLLHLVKEKECVEAVSVGAIMSDYQRVRVENVCSRLHLQPLAYLWHRNQESLLHEMISSDLHAILIKVAALGLDPEKHLGKSLADMEPYLKKLSEKYGVNICGEGGEYETFTLDCPLFKKKIVIDAAETVIHSADAFAPVGYLRFTKMHTEKKTGDLVAGALPHGSCPCQKAIDKMTEELEYADQAEDNPCKFTSNSDLSCQGGHEILPSVSQRSSRGFQWISGISGLQSEDTGIEGQTLAAFKMLQKELESRCLAVKNIILVHLYVRSMQDFVALNEVYKQHFTTNPPARVCVQAPLPAGHLLQMDCLLHNRPEHLEESRFCPREALHVQSLSHWAPANIGPYSQALRVNKEVFCAGQIALVPCTLQLLQGPLLHHKVPGHLAG
;
A
#
# COMPACT_ATOMS: atom_id res chain seq x y z
N MET A 1 17.21 7.23 -4.60
CA MET A 1 17.13 6.29 -5.75
C MET A 1 17.36 4.89 -5.20
N MET A 2 16.38 3.99 -5.27
CA MET A 2 16.46 2.64 -4.69
C MET A 2 16.79 1.59 -5.75
N LYS A 3 17.46 0.51 -5.33
CA LYS A 3 17.55 -0.75 -6.09
C LYS A 3 16.29 -1.58 -5.87
N VAL A 4 15.61 -1.93 -6.96
CA VAL A 4 14.29 -2.56 -6.92
C VAL A 4 14.34 -3.96 -7.53
N VAL A 5 13.76 -4.94 -6.84
CA VAL A 5 13.32 -6.20 -7.45
C VAL A 5 11.88 -6.05 -7.93
N ALA A 6 11.59 -6.48 -9.16
CA ALA A 6 10.23 -6.48 -9.68
C ALA A 6 9.59 -7.86 -9.51
N LEU A 7 8.45 -7.92 -8.81
CA LEU A 7 7.58 -9.09 -8.87
C LEU A 7 6.86 -9.09 -10.21
N ILE A 8 7.13 -10.09 -11.04
CA ILE A 8 6.58 -10.21 -12.38
C ILE A 8 5.67 -11.44 -12.50
N SER A 9 4.55 -11.25 -13.20
CA SER A 9 3.64 -12.32 -13.62
C SER A 9 3.59 -12.51 -15.13
N GLY A 10 4.24 -11.63 -15.89
CA GLY A 10 4.06 -11.52 -17.34
C GLY A 10 2.92 -10.56 -17.73
N GLY A 11 2.04 -10.22 -16.80
CA GLY A 11 0.91 -9.33 -17.05
C GLY A 11 1.28 -7.86 -17.22
N LYS A 12 0.35 -7.11 -17.82
CA LYS A 12 0.41 -5.66 -18.03
C LYS A 12 0.71 -4.88 -16.75
N ASP A 13 0.16 -5.33 -15.61
CA ASP A 13 0.21 -4.58 -14.35
C ASP A 13 1.60 -4.59 -13.76
N SER A 14 2.26 -5.76 -13.76
CA SER A 14 3.65 -5.90 -13.31
C SER A 14 4.60 -5.08 -14.19
N CYS A 15 4.42 -5.10 -15.51
CA CYS A 15 5.20 -4.31 -16.46
C CYS A 15 5.01 -2.81 -16.28
N TYR A 16 3.77 -2.35 -16.17
CA TYR A 16 3.50 -0.93 -16.03
C TYR A 16 3.98 -0.38 -14.68
N ASN A 17 3.85 -1.16 -13.59
CA ASN A 17 4.39 -0.73 -12.30
C ASN A 17 5.92 -0.62 -12.32
N MET A 18 6.63 -1.49 -13.05
CA MET A 18 8.07 -1.31 -13.28
C MET A 18 8.37 0.00 -14.01
N MET A 19 7.59 0.36 -15.03
CA MET A 19 7.74 1.64 -15.73
C MET A 19 7.53 2.83 -14.79
N GLN A 20 6.55 2.76 -13.88
CA GLN A 20 6.34 3.78 -12.85
C GLN A 20 7.51 3.86 -11.87
N CYS A 21 8.09 2.73 -11.45
CA CYS A 21 9.28 2.71 -10.60
C CYS A 21 10.47 3.43 -11.27
N VAL A 22 10.69 3.18 -12.56
CA VAL A 22 11.77 3.84 -13.32
C VAL A 22 11.47 5.33 -13.49
N ALA A 23 10.22 5.70 -13.77
CA ALA A 23 9.80 7.11 -13.86
C ALA A 23 9.96 7.86 -12.53
N ALA A 24 9.77 7.18 -11.39
CA ALA A 24 10.05 7.71 -10.06
C ALA A 24 11.56 7.79 -9.72
N GLY A 25 12.44 7.47 -10.68
CA GLY A 25 13.90 7.53 -10.51
C GLY A 25 14.48 6.37 -9.72
N HIS A 26 13.80 5.21 -9.69
CA HIS A 26 14.35 3.97 -9.14
C HIS A 26 14.95 3.09 -10.23
N ARG A 27 15.78 2.11 -9.84
CA ARG A 27 16.43 1.21 -10.78
C ARG A 27 15.98 -0.23 -10.54
N ILE A 28 15.35 -0.83 -11.55
CA ILE A 28 15.09 -2.27 -11.55
C ILE A 28 16.43 -3.00 -11.75
N VAL A 29 16.78 -3.89 -10.82
CA VAL A 29 18.03 -4.64 -10.86
C VAL A 29 17.83 -6.15 -10.97
N ALA A 30 16.64 -6.64 -10.65
CA ALA A 30 16.31 -8.06 -10.71
C ALA A 30 14.81 -8.28 -10.93
N LEU A 31 14.48 -9.43 -11.48
CA LEU A 31 13.13 -9.92 -11.66
C LEU A 31 12.89 -11.10 -10.72
N ALA A 32 11.71 -11.17 -10.13
CA ALA A 32 11.30 -12.26 -9.25
C ALA A 32 9.92 -12.79 -9.64
N ASN A 33 9.78 -14.12 -9.70
CA ASN A 33 8.53 -14.77 -10.08
C ASN A 33 8.32 -16.04 -9.24
N LEU A 34 7.12 -16.19 -8.68
CA LEU A 34 6.64 -17.46 -8.16
C LEU A 34 5.98 -18.25 -9.29
N ARG A 35 6.30 -19.54 -9.39
CA ARG A 35 5.79 -20.42 -10.45
C ARG A 35 5.07 -21.64 -9.88
N PRO A 36 4.06 -22.17 -10.58
CA PRO A 36 3.47 -23.46 -10.22
C PRO A 36 4.48 -24.61 -10.41
N ALA A 37 4.27 -25.72 -9.70
CA ALA A 37 5.15 -26.89 -9.81
C ALA A 37 4.88 -27.74 -11.06
N HIS A 38 3.60 -28.04 -11.33
CA HIS A 38 3.22 -29.08 -12.30
C HIS A 38 2.03 -28.73 -13.22
N THR A 39 1.29 -27.66 -12.94
CA THR A 39 0.12 -27.25 -13.72
C THR A 39 0.27 -25.83 -14.23
N ASP A 40 -0.30 -25.54 -15.41
CA ASP A 40 -0.25 -24.20 -16.00
C ASP A 40 -1.19 -23.20 -15.30
N GLU A 41 -2.26 -23.72 -14.69
CA GLU A 41 -3.29 -22.95 -14.01
C GLU A 41 -3.45 -23.48 -12.58
N LEU A 42 -3.39 -22.56 -11.62
CA LEU A 42 -3.72 -22.78 -10.22
C LEU A 42 -4.79 -21.77 -9.82
N ASP A 43 -5.70 -22.18 -8.95
CA ASP A 43 -6.62 -21.28 -8.25
C ASP A 43 -5.87 -20.53 -7.12
N SER A 44 -4.88 -19.70 -7.49
CA SER A 44 -4.17 -18.82 -6.56
C SER A 44 -4.81 -17.43 -6.54
N TYR A 45 -5.09 -16.93 -5.34
CA TYR A 45 -5.55 -15.55 -5.14
C TYR A 45 -4.43 -14.53 -5.32
N MET A 46 -3.17 -14.97 -5.21
CA MET A 46 -1.99 -14.11 -5.26
C MET A 46 -1.38 -14.00 -6.65
N TYR A 47 -1.30 -15.11 -7.40
CA TYR A 47 -0.39 -15.20 -8.54
C TYR A 47 -1.10 -15.62 -9.83
N GLN A 48 -0.86 -14.85 -10.88
CA GLN A 48 -1.12 -15.29 -12.25
C GLN A 48 -0.15 -16.44 -12.58
N THR A 49 -0.72 -17.55 -13.03
CA THR A 49 0.02 -18.77 -13.39
C THR A 49 0.03 -19.04 -14.90
N VAL A 50 -0.96 -18.52 -15.62
CA VAL A 50 -1.02 -18.61 -17.09
C VAL A 50 0.08 -17.74 -17.70
N GLY A 51 0.79 -18.31 -18.68
CA GLY A 51 1.91 -17.66 -19.35
C GLY A 51 3.24 -17.77 -18.60
N HIS A 52 3.31 -18.51 -17.47
CA HIS A 52 4.53 -18.65 -16.68
C HIS A 52 5.70 -19.30 -17.47
N GLN A 53 5.42 -20.00 -18.56
CA GLN A 53 6.43 -20.63 -19.42
C GLN A 53 7.29 -19.59 -20.15
N ALA A 54 6.75 -18.40 -20.38
CA ALA A 54 7.40 -17.34 -21.15
C ALA A 54 8.14 -16.31 -20.27
N ILE A 55 8.08 -16.44 -18.95
CA ILE A 55 8.70 -15.48 -18.01
C ILE A 55 10.22 -15.42 -18.13
N GLU A 56 10.88 -16.51 -18.54
CA GLU A 56 12.33 -16.51 -18.77
C GLU A 56 12.74 -15.55 -19.89
N LEU A 57 11.85 -15.30 -20.87
CA LEU A 57 12.09 -14.34 -21.93
C LEU A 57 12.10 -12.89 -21.42
N TYR A 58 11.49 -12.60 -20.27
CA TYR A 58 11.60 -11.25 -19.67
C TYR A 58 13.02 -10.97 -19.20
N ALA A 59 13.71 -11.98 -18.65
CA ALA A 59 15.11 -11.86 -18.24
C ALA A 59 15.99 -11.50 -19.45
N GLU A 60 15.77 -12.17 -20.58
CA GLU A 60 16.48 -11.90 -21.83
C GLU A 60 16.08 -10.54 -22.44
N ALA A 61 14.78 -10.22 -22.41
CA ALA A 61 14.24 -8.98 -22.98
C ALA A 61 14.73 -7.75 -22.24
N MET A 62 14.79 -7.80 -20.91
CA MET A 62 15.25 -6.68 -20.07
C MET A 62 16.76 -6.70 -19.82
N ASP A 63 17.43 -7.84 -20.06
CA ASP A 63 18.83 -8.08 -19.71
C ASP A 63 19.06 -7.88 -18.20
N LEU A 64 18.29 -8.64 -17.41
CA LEU A 64 18.29 -8.62 -15.94
C LEU A 64 18.27 -10.05 -15.38
N PRO A 65 18.86 -10.29 -14.19
CA PRO A 65 18.77 -11.57 -13.52
C PRO A 65 17.31 -11.89 -13.13
N LEU A 66 16.91 -13.13 -13.32
CA LEU A 66 15.59 -13.66 -12.95
C LEU A 66 15.74 -14.71 -11.85
N TYR A 67 15.01 -14.49 -10.77
CA TYR A 67 14.89 -15.40 -9.64
C TYR A 67 13.51 -16.03 -9.64
N ARG A 68 13.46 -17.36 -9.68
CA ARG A 68 12.21 -18.11 -9.63
C ARG A 68 12.18 -18.99 -8.40
N HIS A 69 11.02 -19.06 -7.75
CA HIS A 69 10.75 -20.02 -6.69
C HIS A 69 9.47 -20.78 -7.03
N THR A 70 9.45 -22.09 -6.77
CA THR A 70 8.27 -22.91 -7.04
C THR A 70 7.35 -22.83 -5.84
N ILE A 71 6.07 -22.52 -6.07
CA ILE A 71 5.05 -22.46 -5.02
C ILE A 71 4.88 -23.87 -4.42
N GLN A 72 5.09 -23.99 -3.12
CA GLN A 72 4.88 -25.20 -2.33
C GLN A 72 3.66 -25.06 -1.42
N GLY A 73 3.41 -23.84 -0.94
CA GLY A 73 2.27 -23.50 -0.12
C GLY A 73 0.95 -23.40 -0.88
N SER A 74 -0.11 -23.08 -0.14
CA SER A 74 -1.45 -22.81 -0.68
C SER A 74 -2.04 -21.56 -0.01
N SER A 75 -3.12 -21.00 -0.54
CA SER A 75 -3.77 -19.83 0.07
C SER A 75 -4.52 -20.26 1.35
N LEU A 76 -3.83 -20.29 2.50
CA LEU A 76 -4.36 -20.76 3.78
C LEU A 76 -5.00 -19.62 4.59
N ASP A 77 -4.26 -18.54 4.85
CA ASP A 77 -4.82 -17.34 5.45
C ASP A 77 -5.50 -16.54 4.33
N THR A 78 -6.84 -16.58 4.31
CA THR A 78 -7.65 -15.80 3.38
C THR A 78 -8.22 -14.53 3.98
N SER A 79 -7.80 -14.18 5.20
CA SER A 79 -8.31 -13.02 5.91
C SER A 79 -7.78 -11.70 5.31
N ARG A 80 -8.43 -10.59 5.68
CA ARG A 80 -8.11 -9.24 5.18
C ARG A 80 -6.69 -8.82 5.54
N ASN A 81 -6.20 -9.27 6.69
CA ASN A 81 -4.81 -9.04 7.10
C ASN A 81 -4.05 -10.34 6.96
N TYR A 82 -2.73 -10.28 6.92
CA TYR A 82 -1.92 -11.49 6.88
C TYR A 82 -1.14 -11.63 8.19
N SER A 83 -1.19 -12.83 8.76
CA SER A 83 -0.26 -13.27 9.80
C SER A 83 0.59 -14.41 9.25
N GLU A 84 1.85 -14.47 9.66
CA GLU A 84 2.76 -15.56 9.25
C GLU A 84 2.09 -16.91 9.49
N THR A 85 1.90 -17.65 8.41
CA THR A 85 1.13 -18.90 8.40
C THR A 85 1.97 -19.97 7.72
N GLU A 86 2.38 -20.98 8.49
CA GLU A 86 3.19 -22.09 7.98
C GLU A 86 2.46 -22.83 6.85
N GLY A 87 3.15 -23.04 5.73
CA GLY A 87 2.59 -23.70 4.54
C GLY A 87 1.74 -22.81 3.64
N ASP A 88 1.68 -21.49 3.92
CA ASP A 88 1.00 -20.53 3.05
C ASP A 88 1.90 -20.06 1.89
N GLU A 89 1.32 -19.81 0.71
CA GLU A 89 2.04 -19.34 -0.48
C GLU A 89 2.75 -17.98 -0.31
N VAL A 90 2.39 -17.21 0.74
CA VAL A 90 3.08 -15.97 1.12
C VAL A 90 4.46 -16.24 1.72
N GLU A 91 4.67 -17.39 2.37
CA GLU A 91 5.99 -17.74 2.90
C GLU A 91 6.97 -18.16 1.80
N ASP A 92 6.47 -18.71 0.68
CA ASP A 92 7.28 -18.94 -0.52
C ASP A 92 7.76 -17.59 -1.12
N LEU A 93 6.90 -16.56 -1.09
CA LEU A 93 7.27 -15.20 -1.49
C LEU A 93 8.35 -14.61 -0.57
N TYR A 94 8.23 -14.83 0.74
CA TYR A 94 9.24 -14.42 1.70
C TYR A 94 10.60 -15.03 1.37
N GLN A 95 10.66 -16.34 1.14
CA GLN A 95 11.91 -17.03 0.80
C GLN A 95 12.53 -16.51 -0.51
N LEU A 96 11.70 -16.29 -1.53
CA LEU A 96 12.16 -15.73 -2.80
C LEU A 96 12.74 -14.32 -2.62
N LEU A 97 12.02 -13.42 -1.96
CA LEU A 97 12.47 -12.05 -1.76
C LEU A 97 13.70 -11.96 -0.83
N HIS A 98 13.79 -12.82 0.18
CA HIS A 98 14.98 -12.95 1.02
C HIS A 98 16.21 -13.31 0.17
N LEU A 99 16.08 -14.31 -0.72
CA LEU A 99 17.16 -14.70 -1.63
C LEU A 99 17.61 -13.56 -2.53
N VAL A 100 16.66 -12.82 -3.13
CA VAL A 100 17.00 -11.68 -4.01
C VAL A 100 17.65 -10.55 -3.22
N LYS A 101 17.16 -10.27 -2.00
CA LYS A 101 17.75 -9.26 -1.12
C LYS A 101 19.22 -9.57 -0.82
N GLU A 102 19.53 -10.80 -0.45
CA GLU A 102 20.91 -11.23 -0.15
C GLU A 102 21.83 -11.14 -1.39
N LYS A 103 21.33 -11.49 -2.57
CA LYS A 103 22.15 -11.54 -3.79
C LYS A 103 22.34 -10.19 -4.48
N GLU A 104 21.30 -9.37 -4.53
CA GLU A 104 21.25 -8.15 -5.34
C GLU A 104 21.30 -6.87 -4.49
N CYS A 105 21.22 -7.02 -3.16
CA CYS A 105 21.13 -5.92 -2.19
C CYS A 105 20.02 -4.94 -2.55
N VAL A 106 18.82 -5.48 -2.85
CA VAL A 106 17.64 -4.65 -3.13
C VAL A 106 17.10 -3.98 -1.88
N GLU A 107 16.52 -2.81 -2.07
CA GLU A 107 15.95 -1.95 -1.01
C GLU A 107 14.42 -1.89 -1.11
N ALA A 108 13.86 -2.26 -2.27
CA ALA A 108 12.45 -2.11 -2.57
C ALA A 108 11.91 -3.21 -3.50
N VAL A 109 10.60 -3.41 -3.46
CA VAL A 109 9.87 -4.41 -4.24
C VAL A 109 8.79 -3.73 -5.08
N SER A 110 8.84 -3.88 -6.40
CA SER A 110 7.79 -3.41 -7.32
C SER A 110 6.67 -4.43 -7.43
N VAL A 111 5.42 -4.00 -7.20
CA VAL A 111 4.22 -4.84 -7.23
C VAL A 111 3.09 -4.20 -8.04
N GLY A 112 2.56 -4.96 -9.00
CA GLY A 112 1.50 -4.51 -9.92
C GLY A 112 0.06 -4.67 -9.40
N ALA A 113 -0.21 -4.50 -8.10
CA ALA A 113 -1.57 -4.59 -7.57
C ALA A 113 -2.36 -3.30 -7.90
N ILE A 114 -3.55 -3.41 -8.51
CA ILE A 114 -4.39 -2.26 -8.88
C ILE A 114 -5.53 -2.02 -7.91
N MET A 115 -6.28 -3.06 -7.50
CA MET A 115 -7.36 -2.92 -6.51
C MET A 115 -7.30 -3.91 -5.35
N SER A 116 -6.58 -5.02 -5.50
CA SER A 116 -6.56 -6.09 -4.51
C SER A 116 -5.80 -5.72 -3.22
N ASP A 117 -6.56 -5.41 -2.17
CA ASP A 117 -6.03 -5.31 -0.80
C ASP A 117 -5.38 -6.61 -0.33
N TYR A 118 -5.93 -7.75 -0.77
CA TYR A 118 -5.44 -9.08 -0.43
C TYR A 118 -3.97 -9.26 -0.83
N GLN A 119 -3.65 -8.93 -2.09
CA GLN A 119 -2.30 -9.04 -2.64
C GLN A 119 -1.35 -8.03 -2.00
N ARG A 120 -1.79 -6.78 -1.88
CA ARG A 120 -0.97 -5.71 -1.31
C ARG A 120 -0.57 -6.00 0.13
N VAL A 121 -1.52 -6.36 0.99
CA VAL A 121 -1.25 -6.56 2.43
C VAL A 121 -0.25 -7.70 2.66
N ARG A 122 -0.31 -8.76 1.86
CA ARG A 122 0.64 -9.90 1.92
C ARG A 122 2.04 -9.48 1.49
N VAL A 123 2.16 -8.75 0.39
CA VAL A 123 3.44 -8.18 -0.05
C VAL A 123 4.00 -7.22 1.01
N GLU A 124 3.18 -6.31 1.53
CA GLU A 124 3.60 -5.36 2.56
C GLU A 124 4.07 -6.07 3.84
N ASN A 125 3.42 -7.18 4.22
CA ASN A 125 3.85 -8.02 5.35
C ASN A 125 5.26 -8.61 5.11
N VAL A 126 5.48 -9.25 3.96
CA VAL A 126 6.78 -9.81 3.59
C VAL A 126 7.86 -8.72 3.52
N CYS A 127 7.54 -7.57 2.91
CA CYS A 127 8.45 -6.44 2.81
C CYS A 127 8.82 -5.88 4.19
N SER A 128 7.85 -5.77 5.10
CA SER A 128 8.08 -5.33 6.48
C SER A 128 9.06 -6.26 7.23
N ARG A 129 8.84 -7.58 7.14
CA ARG A 129 9.73 -8.61 7.74
C ARG A 129 11.14 -8.59 7.13
N LEU A 130 11.26 -8.22 5.86
CA LEU A 130 12.53 -8.12 5.13
C LEU A 130 13.13 -6.71 5.13
N HIS A 131 12.53 -5.72 5.79
CA HIS A 131 12.96 -4.32 5.72
C HIS A 131 13.13 -3.81 4.27
N LEU A 132 12.17 -4.09 3.40
CA LEU A 132 12.10 -3.62 2.02
C LEU A 132 10.96 -2.61 1.87
N GLN A 133 11.10 -1.63 1.00
CA GLN A 133 10.02 -0.68 0.66
C GLN A 133 9.12 -1.26 -0.45
N PRO A 134 7.83 -1.52 -0.20
CA PRO A 134 6.90 -1.89 -1.27
C PRO A 134 6.53 -0.68 -2.13
N LEU A 135 6.53 -0.87 -3.46
CA LEU A 135 6.21 0.13 -4.49
C LEU A 135 4.99 -0.35 -5.29
N ALA A 136 3.82 0.18 -4.97
CA ALA A 136 2.53 -0.17 -5.56
C ALA A 136 1.88 1.08 -6.19
N TYR A 137 2.51 1.60 -7.26
CA TYR A 137 2.10 2.85 -7.91
C TYR A 137 0.73 2.79 -8.58
N LEU A 138 0.21 1.59 -8.82
CA LEU A 138 -1.07 1.38 -9.51
C LEU A 138 -2.26 1.27 -8.55
N TRP A 139 -2.00 1.08 -7.26
CA TRP A 139 -3.04 0.84 -6.26
C TRP A 139 -4.00 2.03 -6.18
N HIS A 140 -5.30 1.73 -6.28
CA HIS A 140 -6.47 2.60 -6.13
C HIS A 140 -6.57 3.65 -7.23
N ARG A 141 -5.80 3.50 -8.31
CA ARG A 141 -5.94 4.35 -9.49
C ARG A 141 -7.23 4.03 -10.22
N ASN A 142 -7.79 5.04 -10.87
CA ASN A 142 -8.93 4.86 -11.76
C ASN A 142 -8.53 3.91 -12.91
N GLN A 143 -9.23 2.79 -13.02
CA GLN A 143 -8.86 1.70 -13.91
C GLN A 143 -9.01 2.04 -15.40
N GLU A 144 -10.00 2.86 -15.77
CA GLU A 144 -10.17 3.28 -17.16
C GLU A 144 -9.00 4.16 -17.61
N SER A 145 -8.67 5.19 -16.82
CA SER A 145 -7.49 6.03 -17.05
C SER A 145 -6.21 5.20 -17.07
N LEU A 146 -6.09 4.24 -16.14
CA LEU A 146 -4.91 3.40 -16.00
C LEU A 146 -4.71 2.51 -17.23
N LEU A 147 -5.76 1.86 -17.73
CA LEU A 147 -5.68 1.04 -18.93
C LEU A 147 -5.26 1.88 -20.15
N HIS A 148 -5.87 3.05 -20.31
CA HIS A 148 -5.54 3.97 -21.39
C HIS A 148 -4.08 4.45 -21.32
N GLU A 149 -3.59 4.75 -20.12
CA GLU A 149 -2.20 5.16 -19.90
C GLU A 149 -1.21 4.03 -20.19
N MET A 150 -1.52 2.78 -19.83
CA MET A 150 -0.69 1.62 -20.20
C MET A 150 -0.51 1.56 -21.72
N ILE A 151 -1.62 1.64 -22.46
CA ILE A 151 -1.62 1.56 -23.93
C ILE A 151 -0.85 2.74 -24.54
N SER A 152 -1.10 3.96 -24.07
CA SER A 152 -0.45 5.17 -24.58
C SER A 152 1.02 5.32 -24.16
N SER A 153 1.49 4.51 -23.20
CA SER A 153 2.91 4.45 -22.79
C SER A 153 3.68 3.33 -23.52
N ASP A 154 3.21 2.91 -24.69
CA ASP A 154 3.80 1.83 -25.50
C ASP A 154 3.93 0.49 -24.76
N LEU A 155 2.99 0.18 -23.85
CA LEU A 155 2.87 -1.16 -23.26
C LEU A 155 2.06 -2.06 -24.20
N HIS A 156 2.75 -2.92 -24.93
CA HIS A 156 2.17 -3.87 -25.86
C HIS A 156 1.91 -5.20 -25.17
N ALA A 157 0.69 -5.37 -24.65
CA ALA A 157 0.22 -6.63 -24.07
C ALA A 157 -0.92 -7.25 -24.89
N ILE A 158 -1.05 -8.57 -24.80
CA ILE A 158 -2.16 -9.33 -25.37
C ILE A 158 -2.97 -10.04 -24.28
N LEU A 159 -4.25 -10.33 -24.55
CA LEU A 159 -5.06 -11.18 -23.68
C LEU A 159 -4.61 -12.64 -23.82
N ILE A 160 -4.29 -13.30 -22.71
CA ILE A 160 -3.86 -14.70 -22.66
C ILE A 160 -4.80 -15.60 -21.86
N LYS A 161 -5.72 -15.03 -21.10
CA LYS A 161 -6.81 -15.74 -20.43
C LYS A 161 -8.04 -14.86 -20.46
N VAL A 162 -9.20 -15.47 -20.60
CA VAL A 162 -10.50 -14.82 -20.37
C VAL A 162 -11.38 -15.73 -19.53
N ALA A 163 -12.15 -15.14 -18.62
CA ALA A 163 -12.99 -15.84 -17.67
C ALA A 163 -14.19 -14.98 -17.20
N ALA A 164 -14.74 -14.14 -18.09
CA ALA A 164 -15.82 -13.23 -17.74
C ALA A 164 -16.93 -13.20 -18.80
N LEU A 165 -18.14 -12.87 -18.35
CA LEU A 165 -19.31 -12.73 -19.21
C LEU A 165 -19.05 -11.73 -20.35
N GLY A 166 -19.26 -12.18 -21.58
CA GLY A 166 -19.02 -11.39 -22.78
C GLY A 166 -17.60 -11.48 -23.33
N LEU A 167 -16.66 -12.10 -22.62
CA LEU A 167 -15.36 -12.46 -23.18
C LEU A 167 -15.39 -13.89 -23.72
N ASP A 168 -15.20 -14.02 -25.03
CA ASP A 168 -15.13 -15.28 -25.76
C ASP A 168 -13.67 -15.67 -26.05
N PRO A 169 -13.19 -16.83 -25.56
CA PRO A 169 -11.84 -17.31 -25.81
C PRO A 169 -11.45 -17.37 -27.28
N GLU A 170 -12.34 -17.81 -28.17
CA GLU A 170 -12.03 -17.95 -29.60
C GLU A 170 -11.91 -16.59 -30.30
N LYS A 171 -12.60 -15.58 -29.79
CA LYS A 171 -12.64 -14.24 -30.40
C LYS A 171 -11.64 -13.27 -29.80
N HIS A 172 -11.25 -13.44 -28.54
CA HIS A 172 -10.52 -12.41 -27.79
C HIS A 172 -9.11 -12.80 -27.37
N LEU A 173 -8.81 -14.09 -27.20
CA LEU A 173 -7.45 -14.51 -26.89
C LEU A 173 -6.49 -14.13 -28.02
N GLY A 174 -5.32 -13.60 -27.64
CA GLY A 174 -4.28 -13.15 -28.56
C GLY A 174 -4.47 -11.72 -29.09
N LYS A 175 -5.62 -11.08 -28.87
CA LYS A 175 -5.82 -9.69 -29.24
C LYS A 175 -5.02 -8.76 -28.35
N SER A 176 -4.54 -7.66 -28.93
CA SER A 176 -3.82 -6.64 -28.17
C SER A 176 -4.75 -5.92 -27.20
N LEU A 177 -4.19 -5.42 -26.11
CA LEU A 177 -4.91 -4.63 -25.12
C LEU A 177 -5.50 -3.35 -25.75
N ALA A 178 -4.78 -2.75 -26.71
CA ALA A 178 -5.24 -1.58 -27.46
C ALA A 178 -6.49 -1.89 -28.30
N ASP A 179 -6.52 -3.03 -29.00
CA ASP A 179 -7.68 -3.45 -29.78
C ASP A 179 -8.89 -3.77 -28.88
N MET A 180 -8.62 -4.27 -27.68
CA MET A 180 -9.64 -4.68 -26.72
C MET A 180 -10.19 -3.52 -25.88
N GLU A 181 -9.46 -2.40 -25.72
CA GLU A 181 -9.87 -1.28 -24.85
C GLU A 181 -11.31 -0.79 -25.11
N PRO A 182 -11.74 -0.47 -26.35
CA PRO A 182 -13.10 0.01 -26.60
C PRO A 182 -14.17 -1.05 -26.30
N TYR A 183 -13.82 -2.33 -26.41
CA TYR A 183 -14.73 -3.43 -26.11
C TYR A 183 -14.85 -3.68 -24.61
N LEU A 184 -13.73 -3.65 -23.88
CA LEU A 184 -13.69 -3.78 -22.42
C LEU A 184 -14.46 -2.64 -21.74
N LYS A 185 -14.37 -1.40 -22.25
CA LYS A 185 -15.20 -0.27 -21.78
C LYS A 185 -16.70 -0.59 -21.88
N LYS A 186 -17.14 -1.07 -23.04
CA LYS A 186 -18.55 -1.45 -23.26
C LYS A 186 -19.00 -2.61 -22.36
N LEU A 187 -18.13 -3.61 -22.14
CA LEU A 187 -18.43 -4.71 -21.23
C LEU A 187 -18.54 -4.24 -19.77
N SER A 188 -17.68 -3.31 -19.35
CA SER A 188 -17.75 -2.70 -18.03
C SER A 188 -19.07 -1.96 -17.82
N GLU A 189 -19.46 -1.11 -18.77
CA GLU A 189 -20.74 -0.38 -18.71
C GLU A 189 -21.97 -1.32 -18.70
N LYS A 190 -21.92 -2.42 -19.46
CA LYS A 190 -23.07 -3.30 -19.66
C LYS A 190 -23.20 -4.39 -18.60
N TYR A 191 -22.09 -4.96 -18.16
CA TYR A 191 -22.05 -6.17 -17.33
C TYR A 191 -21.26 -5.98 -16.03
N GLY A 192 -20.63 -4.82 -15.82
CA GLY A 192 -19.79 -4.57 -14.65
C GLY A 192 -18.43 -5.27 -14.70
N VAL A 193 -18.02 -5.77 -15.86
CA VAL A 193 -16.68 -6.34 -16.09
C VAL A 193 -15.64 -5.28 -15.72
N ASN A 194 -14.65 -5.67 -14.95
CA ASN A 194 -13.51 -4.87 -14.61
C ASN A 194 -12.65 -4.56 -15.85
N ILE A 195 -12.51 -3.27 -16.17
CA ILE A 195 -11.78 -2.84 -17.36
C ILE A 195 -10.29 -3.24 -17.33
N CYS A 196 -9.68 -3.32 -16.15
CA CYS A 196 -8.30 -3.78 -15.96
C CYS A 196 -8.22 -5.31 -15.71
N GLY A 197 -9.34 -6.03 -15.73
CA GLY A 197 -9.35 -7.49 -15.52
C GLY A 197 -9.12 -7.91 -14.07
N GLU A 198 -9.33 -7.02 -13.10
CA GLU A 198 -9.25 -7.39 -11.68
C GLU A 198 -10.23 -8.52 -11.35
N GLY A 199 -9.86 -9.38 -10.40
CA GLY A 199 -10.65 -10.56 -10.04
C GLY A 199 -10.49 -11.74 -11.00
N GLY A 200 -9.54 -11.67 -11.94
CA GLY A 200 -9.20 -12.78 -12.85
C GLY A 200 -10.09 -12.87 -14.09
N GLU A 201 -10.84 -11.81 -14.39
CA GLU A 201 -11.74 -11.75 -15.55
C GLU A 201 -11.01 -11.92 -16.88
N TYR A 202 -9.79 -11.39 -16.97
CA TYR A 202 -8.84 -11.71 -18.02
C TYR A 202 -7.40 -11.54 -17.52
N GLU A 203 -6.47 -12.28 -18.11
CA GLU A 203 -5.04 -12.12 -17.85
C GLU A 203 -4.33 -11.71 -19.14
N THR A 204 -3.15 -11.10 -18.99
CA THR A 204 -2.38 -10.58 -20.12
C THR A 204 -0.95 -11.09 -20.12
N PHE A 205 -0.30 -10.99 -21.27
CA PHE A 205 1.14 -11.15 -21.41
C PHE A 205 1.72 -9.96 -22.17
N THR A 206 2.75 -9.33 -21.64
CA THR A 206 3.40 -8.16 -22.28
C THR A 206 4.48 -8.63 -23.23
N LEU A 207 4.30 -8.33 -24.52
CA LEU A 207 5.25 -8.67 -25.58
C LEU A 207 6.33 -7.61 -25.73
N ASP A 208 5.99 -6.36 -25.48
CA ASP A 208 6.97 -5.28 -25.51
C ASP A 208 6.57 -4.10 -24.62
N CYS A 209 7.57 -3.39 -24.09
CA CYS A 209 7.41 -2.09 -23.44
C CYS A 209 8.73 -1.29 -23.49
N PRO A 210 8.74 -0.01 -23.14
CA PRO A 210 9.96 0.83 -23.15
C PRO A 210 11.14 0.28 -22.33
N LEU A 211 10.89 -0.53 -21.30
CA LEU A 211 11.95 -1.13 -20.49
C LEU A 211 12.65 -2.32 -21.16
N PHE A 212 12.06 -2.88 -22.20
CA PHE A 212 12.62 -4.05 -22.88
C PHE A 212 13.67 -3.62 -23.90
N LYS A 213 14.84 -4.26 -23.89
CA LYS A 213 15.89 -4.13 -24.91
C LYS A 213 15.58 -4.99 -26.15
N LYS A 214 14.83 -6.07 -25.98
CA LYS A 214 14.32 -6.95 -27.05
C LYS A 214 12.82 -7.13 -26.90
N LYS A 215 12.08 -7.14 -28.00
CA LYS A 215 10.65 -7.51 -27.97
C LYS A 215 10.51 -9.03 -27.93
N ILE A 216 9.41 -9.52 -27.40
CA ILE A 216 9.08 -10.94 -27.34
C ILE A 216 8.11 -11.26 -28.48
N VAL A 217 8.39 -12.32 -29.21
CA VAL A 217 7.59 -12.78 -30.37
C VAL A 217 7.00 -14.15 -30.07
N ILE A 218 5.71 -14.30 -30.36
CA ILE A 218 5.02 -15.58 -30.27
C ILE A 218 5.12 -16.27 -31.63
N ASP A 219 5.80 -17.42 -31.68
CA ASP A 219 5.93 -18.22 -32.90
C ASP A 219 4.76 -19.21 -33.03
N ALA A 220 4.33 -19.78 -31.91
CA ALA A 220 3.23 -20.73 -31.86
C ALA A 220 2.55 -20.73 -30.48
N ALA A 221 1.23 -20.82 -30.48
CA ALA A 221 0.39 -20.93 -29.31
C ALA A 221 -0.83 -21.79 -29.62
N GLU A 222 -1.40 -22.43 -28.60
CA GLU A 222 -2.66 -23.16 -28.68
C GLU A 222 -3.67 -22.57 -27.70
N THR A 223 -4.94 -22.55 -28.10
CA THR A 223 -6.05 -22.16 -27.22
C THR A 223 -6.52 -23.38 -26.45
N VAL A 224 -6.50 -23.30 -25.13
CA VAL A 224 -7.02 -24.32 -24.23
C VAL A 224 -8.32 -23.82 -23.61
N ILE A 225 -9.40 -24.57 -23.80
CA ILE A 225 -10.68 -24.29 -23.14
C ILE A 225 -10.73 -25.06 -21.83
N HIS A 226 -10.74 -24.34 -20.72
CA HIS A 226 -10.85 -24.91 -19.38
C HIS A 226 -12.31 -25.20 -19.03
N SER A 227 -13.20 -24.24 -19.31
CA SER A 227 -14.64 -24.37 -19.09
C SER A 227 -15.40 -23.81 -20.28
N ALA A 228 -16.27 -24.61 -20.88
CA ALA A 228 -17.14 -24.21 -21.98
C ALA A 228 -18.52 -23.73 -21.46
N ASP A 229 -18.55 -23.02 -20.33
CA ASP A 229 -19.79 -22.45 -19.79
C ASP A 229 -20.47 -21.55 -20.84
N ALA A 230 -21.79 -21.67 -20.96
CA ALA A 230 -22.56 -20.98 -22.00
C ALA A 230 -22.60 -19.46 -21.83
N PHE A 231 -22.29 -18.95 -20.64
CA PHE A 231 -22.38 -17.54 -20.29
C PHE A 231 -20.99 -16.94 -20.02
N ALA A 232 -20.10 -17.67 -19.35
CA ALA A 232 -18.74 -17.22 -19.02
C ALA A 232 -17.70 -18.30 -19.35
N PRO A 233 -17.41 -18.53 -20.64
CA PRO A 233 -16.41 -19.51 -21.03
C PRO A 233 -15.02 -19.10 -20.51
N VAL A 234 -14.29 -20.07 -19.97
CA VAL A 234 -12.93 -19.90 -19.47
C VAL A 234 -11.97 -20.56 -20.45
N GLY A 235 -11.04 -19.77 -20.98
CA GLY A 235 -9.99 -20.27 -21.86
C GLY A 235 -8.72 -19.44 -21.76
N TYR A 236 -7.61 -20.06 -22.11
CA TYR A 236 -6.30 -19.45 -22.07
C TYR A 236 -5.41 -19.87 -23.24
N LEU A 237 -4.38 -19.08 -23.51
CA LEU A 237 -3.33 -19.38 -24.46
C LEU A 237 -2.20 -20.14 -23.78
N ARG A 238 -1.88 -21.33 -24.28
CA ARG A 238 -0.63 -22.02 -23.97
C ARG A 238 0.39 -21.74 -25.06
N PHE A 239 1.48 -21.07 -24.69
CA PHE A 239 2.58 -20.80 -25.60
C PHE A 239 3.43 -22.06 -25.80
N THR A 240 3.61 -22.48 -27.05
CA THR A 240 4.43 -23.66 -27.38
C THR A 240 5.79 -23.27 -27.93
N LYS A 241 5.90 -22.08 -28.55
CA LYS A 241 7.18 -21.55 -29.04
C LYS A 241 7.17 -20.02 -29.05
N MET A 242 8.22 -19.44 -28.48
CA MET A 242 8.44 -18.00 -28.39
C MET A 242 9.93 -17.70 -28.44
N HIS A 243 10.30 -16.49 -28.86
CA HIS A 243 11.68 -16.01 -28.84
C HIS A 243 11.77 -14.49 -28.63
N THR A 244 12.97 -13.97 -28.44
CA THR A 244 13.21 -12.52 -28.37
C THR A 244 13.87 -12.00 -29.66
N GLU A 245 13.44 -10.81 -30.10
CA GLU A 245 14.02 -10.11 -31.25
C GLU A 245 14.55 -8.73 -30.83
N LYS A 246 15.69 -8.31 -31.39
CA LYS A 246 16.19 -6.96 -31.17
C LYS A 246 15.21 -5.93 -31.72
N LYS A 247 15.05 -4.82 -31.01
CA LYS A 247 14.29 -3.68 -31.49
C LYS A 247 15.05 -2.96 -32.62
N THR A 248 14.33 -2.56 -33.66
CA THR A 248 14.90 -1.93 -34.87
C THR A 248 15.03 -0.40 -34.77
N GLY A 249 15.08 0.17 -33.55
CA GLY A 249 15.23 1.61 -33.31
C GLY A 249 16.16 1.89 -32.12
N ASP A 250 16.72 3.10 -32.07
CA ASP A 250 17.68 3.51 -31.03
C ASP A 250 17.15 3.26 -29.61
N LEU A 251 18.02 2.68 -28.80
CA LEU A 251 17.80 2.27 -27.42
C LEU A 251 17.47 3.50 -26.56
N VAL A 252 16.31 3.44 -25.87
CA VAL A 252 15.95 4.27 -24.70
C VAL A 252 15.69 5.76 -25.00
N ALA A 253 14.63 6.07 -25.74
CA ALA A 253 14.05 7.42 -25.76
C ALA A 253 12.52 7.49 -26.00
N GLY A 254 11.82 6.34 -26.00
CA GLY A 254 10.36 6.28 -26.08
C GLY A 254 9.75 6.40 -24.69
N ALA A 255 9.41 7.63 -24.29
CA ALA A 255 8.63 8.05 -23.13
C ALA A 255 8.36 6.99 -22.03
N LEU A 256 9.30 6.83 -21.09
CA LEU A 256 8.90 6.61 -19.69
C LEU A 256 7.83 7.65 -19.38
N PRO A 257 6.69 7.32 -18.75
CA PRO A 257 5.50 8.18 -18.71
C PRO A 257 5.89 9.65 -18.55
N HIS A 258 5.96 10.38 -19.68
CA HIS A 258 6.40 11.78 -19.73
C HIS A 258 5.26 12.72 -19.31
N GLY A 259 4.21 12.16 -18.71
CA GLY A 259 3.18 12.91 -18.03
C GLY A 259 3.68 13.39 -16.67
N SER A 260 3.20 14.56 -16.26
CA SER A 260 3.24 14.93 -14.84
C SER A 260 2.70 13.77 -14.01
N CYS A 261 3.35 13.49 -12.86
CA CYS A 261 2.88 12.47 -11.92
C CYS A 261 1.35 12.54 -11.79
N PRO A 262 0.61 11.42 -11.76
CA PRO A 262 -0.84 11.46 -11.54
C PRO A 262 -1.22 12.25 -10.27
N CYS A 263 -0.33 12.24 -9.27
CA CYS A 263 -0.43 13.06 -8.07
C CYS A 263 -0.41 14.57 -8.37
N GLN A 264 0.35 15.02 -9.36
CA GLN A 264 0.50 16.43 -9.74
C GLN A 264 -0.83 17.01 -10.20
N LYS A 265 -1.59 16.31 -11.05
CA LYS A 265 -2.92 16.79 -11.49
C LYS A 265 -3.88 17.02 -10.30
N ALA A 266 -3.82 16.14 -9.30
CA ALA A 266 -4.62 16.29 -8.10
C ALA A 266 -4.14 17.48 -7.24
N ILE A 267 -2.82 17.66 -7.13
CA ILE A 267 -2.20 18.79 -6.43
C ILE A 267 -2.55 20.10 -7.13
N ASP A 268 -2.43 20.18 -8.45
CA ASP A 268 -2.73 21.36 -9.27
C ASP A 268 -4.19 21.79 -9.05
N LYS A 269 -5.14 20.84 -9.13
CA LYS A 269 -6.55 21.11 -8.86
C LYS A 269 -6.79 21.62 -7.43
N MET A 270 -6.18 21.02 -6.42
CA MET A 270 -6.30 21.50 -5.03
C MET A 270 -5.68 22.88 -4.86
N THR A 271 -4.58 23.17 -5.56
CA THR A 271 -3.91 24.48 -5.51
C THR A 271 -4.78 25.55 -6.16
N GLU A 272 -5.41 25.27 -7.30
CA GLU A 272 -6.39 26.16 -7.94
C GLU A 272 -7.60 26.44 -7.02
N GLU A 273 -8.12 25.41 -6.33
CA GLU A 273 -9.21 25.56 -5.36
C GLU A 273 -8.79 26.43 -4.14
N LEU A 274 -7.55 26.29 -3.66
CA LEU A 274 -7.00 27.12 -2.58
C LEU A 274 -6.77 28.57 -3.00
N GLU A 275 -6.22 28.81 -4.19
CA GLU A 275 -6.03 30.16 -4.74
C GLU A 275 -7.36 30.91 -4.91
N TYR A 276 -8.44 30.19 -5.20
CA TYR A 276 -9.79 30.76 -5.21
C TYR A 276 -10.32 31.04 -3.79
N ALA A 277 -10.02 30.17 -2.81
CA ALA A 277 -10.42 30.35 -1.42
C ALA A 277 -9.69 31.52 -0.73
N ASP A 278 -8.40 31.72 -1.01
CA ASP A 278 -7.58 32.83 -0.46
C ASP A 278 -8.02 34.21 -0.98
N GLN A 279 -8.87 34.28 -2.01
CA GLN A 279 -9.50 35.53 -2.47
C GLN A 279 -10.69 35.95 -1.59
N ALA A 280 -11.13 35.11 -0.65
CA ALA A 280 -12.10 35.50 0.36
C ALA A 280 -11.44 36.41 1.41
N GLU A 281 -12.15 37.41 1.91
CA GLU A 281 -11.65 38.26 3.00
C GLU A 281 -11.39 37.42 4.25
N ASP A 282 -10.11 37.10 4.49
CA ASP A 282 -9.65 36.55 5.76
C ASP A 282 -9.96 37.55 6.86
N ASN A 283 -10.79 37.14 7.82
CA ASN A 283 -11.08 37.94 8.99
C ASN A 283 -9.94 37.69 9.99
N PRO A 284 -8.93 38.58 10.14
CA PRO A 284 -7.73 38.29 10.90
C PRO A 284 -8.05 38.50 12.37
N CYS A 285 -8.82 37.58 12.94
CA CYS A 285 -9.05 37.54 14.36
C CYS A 285 -7.75 37.07 15.00
N LYS A 286 -6.95 38.02 15.52
CA LYS A 286 -5.77 37.72 16.32
C LYS A 286 -6.20 36.77 17.44
N PHE A 287 -5.82 35.50 17.33
CA PHE A 287 -6.05 34.52 18.38
C PHE A 287 -5.12 34.83 19.55
N THR A 288 -5.53 35.72 20.44
CA THR A 288 -4.83 36.00 21.68
C THR A 288 -5.26 35.01 22.75
N SER A 289 -4.82 33.74 22.65
CA SER A 289 -4.91 32.85 23.80
C SER A 289 -3.79 33.23 24.78
N ASN A 290 -4.06 34.23 25.62
CA ASN A 290 -3.22 34.58 26.78
C ASN A 290 -3.38 33.59 27.95
N SER A 291 -4.08 32.47 27.75
CA SER A 291 -4.10 31.36 28.70
C SER A 291 -2.79 30.59 28.57
N ASP A 292 -1.82 30.99 29.39
CA ASP A 292 -0.62 30.23 29.70
C ASP A 292 -1.07 28.91 30.35
N LEU A 293 -1.36 27.90 29.52
CA LEU A 293 -1.61 26.52 29.92
C LEU A 293 -0.29 25.84 30.34
N SER A 294 0.68 26.61 30.85
CA SER A 294 1.86 26.05 31.48
C SER A 294 1.39 25.32 32.74
N CYS A 295 1.21 24.01 32.59
CA CYS A 295 1.03 23.06 33.67
C CYS A 295 2.27 23.12 34.57
N GLN A 296 2.34 24.11 35.46
CA GLN A 296 3.40 24.26 36.46
C GLN A 296 3.23 23.31 37.66
N GLY A 297 2.25 22.41 37.62
CA GLY A 297 2.11 21.33 38.59
C GLY A 297 3.00 20.14 38.20
N GLY A 298 4.21 20.07 38.74
CA GLY A 298 5.10 18.90 38.65
C GLY A 298 4.63 17.69 39.47
N HIS A 299 3.31 17.47 39.55
CA HIS A 299 2.73 16.35 40.26
C HIS A 299 2.40 15.21 39.31
N GLU A 300 2.61 14.00 39.79
CA GLU A 300 2.33 12.74 39.12
C GLU A 300 0.82 12.63 38.84
N ILE A 301 0.43 12.86 37.58
CA ILE A 301 -0.97 12.71 37.17
C ILE A 301 -1.19 11.24 36.82
N LEU A 302 -1.92 10.54 37.68
CA LEU A 302 -2.41 9.21 37.37
C LEU A 302 -3.35 9.27 36.14
N PRO A 303 -3.37 8.24 35.28
CA PRO A 303 -4.29 8.20 34.16
C PRO A 303 -5.74 8.40 34.62
N SER A 304 -6.43 9.31 33.95
CA SER A 304 -7.86 9.51 34.14
C SER A 304 -8.62 8.65 33.14
N VAL A 305 -9.70 8.00 33.58
CA VAL A 305 -10.52 7.15 32.72
C VAL A 305 -11.94 7.68 32.68
N SER A 306 -12.44 7.95 31.48
CA SER A 306 -13.80 8.44 31.31
C SER A 306 -14.83 7.35 31.61
N GLN A 307 -16.07 7.76 31.86
CA GLN A 307 -17.19 6.83 31.76
C GLN A 307 -17.28 6.29 30.32
N ARG A 308 -17.75 5.04 30.19
CA ARG A 308 -17.99 4.42 28.89
C ARG A 308 -19.30 4.98 28.31
N SER A 309 -19.26 5.43 27.06
CA SER A 309 -20.46 5.89 26.36
C SER A 309 -21.41 4.74 26.07
N SER A 310 -22.69 5.06 25.82
CA SER A 310 -23.70 4.09 25.38
C SER A 310 -23.32 3.36 24.08
N ARG A 311 -22.41 3.95 23.29
CA ARG A 311 -21.91 3.39 22.03
C ARG A 311 -20.66 2.52 22.20
N GLY A 312 -20.11 2.42 23.41
CA GLY A 312 -18.96 1.58 23.73
C GLY A 312 -17.60 2.28 23.71
N PHE A 313 -17.58 3.62 23.65
CA PHE A 313 -16.34 4.42 23.62
C PHE A 313 -15.90 4.81 25.02
N GLN A 314 -14.58 4.82 25.26
CA GLN A 314 -14.01 5.19 26.55
C GLN A 314 -12.61 5.80 26.37
N TRP A 315 -12.32 6.90 27.06
CA TRP A 315 -11.01 7.51 27.07
C TRP A 315 -10.18 7.04 28.26
N ILE A 316 -8.89 6.82 28.03
CA ILE A 316 -7.84 6.82 29.05
C ILE A 316 -6.91 7.98 28.70
N SER A 317 -6.79 8.97 29.58
CA SER A 317 -6.08 10.22 29.31
C SER A 317 -5.02 10.51 30.35
N GLY A 318 -3.97 11.21 29.93
CA GLY A 318 -2.85 11.60 30.79
C GLY A 318 -1.85 10.48 31.08
N ILE A 319 -1.75 9.48 30.19
CA ILE A 319 -0.74 8.42 30.35
C ILE A 319 0.63 9.04 30.06
N SER A 320 1.56 8.89 30.99
CA SER A 320 2.93 9.39 30.86
C SER A 320 3.96 8.38 31.35
N GLY A 321 5.21 8.59 30.94
CA GLY A 321 6.35 7.75 31.29
C GLY A 321 7.20 8.24 32.45
N LEU A 322 6.71 9.19 33.26
CA LEU A 322 7.54 9.94 34.21
C LEU A 322 8.23 9.04 35.26
N GLN A 323 7.61 7.90 35.62
CA GLN A 323 8.14 6.93 36.58
C GLN A 323 9.28 6.05 36.03
N SER A 324 9.70 6.25 34.78
CA SER A 324 10.75 5.44 34.18
C SER A 324 12.10 5.62 34.90
N GLU A 325 12.79 4.51 35.16
CA GLU A 325 14.17 4.51 35.65
C GLU A 325 15.15 5.04 34.59
N ASP A 326 14.83 4.79 33.31
CA ASP A 326 15.52 5.38 32.17
C ASP A 326 14.84 6.69 31.78
N THR A 327 15.59 7.79 31.90
CA THR A 327 15.07 9.15 31.67
C THR A 327 14.96 9.51 30.19
N GLY A 328 15.49 8.68 29.27
CA GLY A 328 15.36 8.86 27.84
C GLY A 328 13.93 8.66 27.33
N ILE A 329 13.67 9.08 26.08
CA ILE A 329 12.35 8.92 25.45
C ILE A 329 11.94 7.45 25.37
N GLU A 330 12.87 6.53 25.11
CA GLU A 330 12.61 5.10 24.99
C GLU A 330 12.10 4.53 26.31
N GLY A 331 12.81 4.83 27.42
CA GLY A 331 12.41 4.48 28.78
C GLY A 331 11.03 5.02 29.15
N GLN A 332 10.81 6.33 28.96
CA GLN A 332 9.49 6.93 29.22
C GLN A 332 8.38 6.32 28.33
N THR A 333 8.67 6.02 27.07
CA THR A 333 7.69 5.37 26.17
C THR A 333 7.32 4.00 26.70
N LEU A 334 8.31 3.19 27.09
CA LEU A 334 8.09 1.86 27.66
C LEU A 334 7.29 1.92 28.96
N ALA A 335 7.61 2.86 29.86
CA ALA A 335 6.88 3.07 31.10
C ALA A 335 5.42 3.49 30.87
N ALA A 336 5.17 4.39 29.91
CA ALA A 336 3.84 4.81 29.51
C ALA A 336 3.00 3.63 28.97
N PHE A 337 3.60 2.75 28.17
CA PHE A 337 2.92 1.54 27.68
C PHE A 337 2.65 0.52 28.78
N LYS A 338 3.58 0.32 29.73
CA LYS A 338 3.32 -0.52 30.91
C LYS A 338 2.13 -0.01 31.72
N MET A 339 2.05 1.31 31.91
CA MET A 339 0.92 1.95 32.59
C MET A 339 -0.39 1.75 31.83
N LEU A 340 -0.39 1.96 30.50
CA LEU A 340 -1.54 1.70 29.64
C LEU A 340 -1.99 0.23 29.72
N GLN A 341 -1.07 -0.73 29.64
CA GLN A 341 -1.38 -2.16 29.73
C GLN A 341 -2.07 -2.50 31.06
N LYS A 342 -1.55 -1.99 32.17
CA LYS A 342 -2.17 -2.16 33.50
C LYS A 342 -3.61 -1.62 33.54
N GLU A 343 -3.86 -0.45 32.96
CA GLU A 343 -5.21 0.11 32.88
C GLU A 343 -6.14 -0.71 31.96
N LEU A 344 -5.62 -1.31 30.90
CA LEU A 344 -6.42 -2.20 30.04
C LEU A 344 -6.76 -3.52 30.74
N GLU A 345 -5.78 -4.17 31.36
CA GLU A 345 -5.91 -5.47 32.03
C GLU A 345 -6.90 -5.42 33.19
N SER A 346 -6.81 -4.38 34.02
CA SER A 346 -7.78 -4.13 35.12
C SER A 346 -9.23 -3.99 34.65
N ARG A 347 -9.46 -3.84 33.34
CA ARG A 347 -10.78 -3.70 32.71
C ARG A 347 -11.10 -4.84 31.73
N CYS A 348 -10.29 -5.89 31.72
CA CYS A 348 -10.39 -7.00 30.76
C CYS A 348 -10.38 -6.53 29.29
N LEU A 349 -9.63 -5.47 29.01
CA LEU A 349 -9.41 -4.94 27.67
C LEU A 349 -8.00 -5.30 27.20
N ALA A 350 -7.79 -5.26 25.89
CA ALA A 350 -6.49 -5.47 25.27
C ALA A 350 -6.11 -4.29 24.38
N VAL A 351 -4.83 -4.22 23.99
CA VAL A 351 -4.30 -3.17 23.11
C VAL A 351 -5.08 -3.06 21.79
N LYS A 352 -5.62 -4.18 21.29
CA LYS A 352 -6.48 -4.23 20.09
C LYS A 352 -7.79 -3.43 20.21
N ASN A 353 -8.21 -3.06 21.43
CA ASN A 353 -9.40 -2.23 21.67
C ASN A 353 -9.13 -0.73 21.49
N ILE A 354 -7.86 -0.32 21.38
CA ILE A 354 -7.50 1.08 21.12
C ILE A 354 -7.74 1.38 19.64
N ILE A 355 -8.44 2.49 19.38
CA ILE A 355 -8.83 2.91 18.03
C ILE A 355 -8.23 4.26 17.63
N LEU A 356 -7.91 5.11 18.60
CA LEU A 356 -7.26 6.40 18.37
C LEU A 356 -6.28 6.68 19.52
N VAL A 357 -5.11 7.17 19.17
CA VAL A 357 -4.10 7.65 20.11
C VAL A 357 -3.78 9.11 19.80
N HIS A 358 -3.94 9.99 20.78
CA HIS A 358 -3.30 11.29 20.75
C HIS A 358 -1.98 11.18 21.49
N LEU A 359 -0.89 11.44 20.78
CA LEU A 359 0.47 11.36 21.27
C LEU A 359 1.09 12.74 21.20
N TYR A 360 1.42 13.29 22.36
CA TYR A 360 2.11 14.56 22.50
C TYR A 360 3.57 14.25 22.85
N VAL A 361 4.50 14.83 22.10
CA VAL A 361 5.94 14.70 22.35
C VAL A 361 6.52 16.07 22.68
N ARG A 362 7.51 16.13 23.58
CA ARG A 362 8.21 17.38 23.88
C ARG A 362 9.04 17.87 22.68
N SER A 363 9.66 16.94 21.96
CA SER A 363 10.50 17.21 20.79
C SER A 363 10.21 16.20 19.68
N MET A 364 10.03 16.66 18.45
CA MET A 364 9.91 15.77 17.28
C MET A 364 11.23 15.10 16.90
N GLN A 365 12.36 15.53 17.45
CA GLN A 365 13.65 14.84 17.27
C GLN A 365 13.61 13.43 17.86
N ASP A 366 12.76 13.19 18.86
CA ASP A 366 12.58 11.90 19.52
C ASP A 366 11.66 10.94 18.74
N PHE A 367 11.09 11.37 17.61
CA PHE A 367 10.06 10.62 16.87
C PHE A 367 10.52 9.22 16.45
N VAL A 368 11.76 9.08 15.98
CA VAL A 368 12.30 7.80 15.52
C VAL A 368 12.45 6.83 16.69
N ALA A 369 13.14 7.24 17.76
CA ALA A 369 13.36 6.42 18.95
C ALA A 369 12.04 6.03 19.64
N LEU A 370 11.07 6.95 19.72
CA LEU A 370 9.74 6.63 20.24
C LEU A 370 9.04 5.56 19.40
N ASN A 371 9.11 5.65 18.08
CA ASN A 371 8.44 4.70 17.19
C ASN A 371 9.05 3.29 17.28
N GLU A 372 10.35 3.17 17.57
CA GLU A 372 11.03 1.89 17.80
C GLU A 372 10.45 1.12 19.00
N VAL A 373 10.03 1.83 20.05
CA VAL A 373 9.31 1.24 21.19
C VAL A 373 7.84 1.02 20.84
N TYR A 374 7.18 2.00 20.21
CA TYR A 374 5.75 1.96 19.90
C TYR A 374 5.36 0.73 19.06
N LYS A 375 6.18 0.37 18.06
CA LYS A 375 5.94 -0.78 17.17
C LYS A 375 6.01 -2.14 17.87
N GLN A 376 6.60 -2.22 19.08
CA GLN A 376 6.63 -3.44 19.88
C GLN A 376 5.26 -3.73 20.53
N HIS A 377 4.41 -2.71 20.66
CA HIS A 377 3.11 -2.82 21.31
C HIS A 377 1.96 -2.95 20.31
N PHE A 378 2.09 -2.39 19.11
CA PHE A 378 1.11 -2.51 18.05
C PHE A 378 1.73 -3.19 16.83
N THR A 379 1.13 -4.30 16.40
CA THR A 379 1.60 -5.08 15.25
C THR A 379 0.79 -4.76 14.00
N THR A 380 -0.30 -5.48 13.77
CA THR A 380 -1.13 -5.39 12.57
C THR A 380 -2.23 -4.37 12.77
N ASN A 381 -2.38 -3.43 11.82
CA ASN A 381 -3.36 -2.35 11.87
C ASN A 381 -3.35 -1.59 13.22
N PRO A 382 -2.26 -0.88 13.54
CA PRO A 382 -2.18 -0.02 14.72
C PRO A 382 -3.33 1.00 14.77
N PRO A 383 -3.63 1.61 15.93
CA PRO A 383 -4.64 2.66 16.04
C PRO A 383 -4.35 3.83 15.09
N ALA A 384 -5.38 4.62 14.80
CA ALA A 384 -5.18 5.94 14.23
C ALA A 384 -4.38 6.76 15.24
N ARG A 385 -3.43 7.56 14.77
CA ARG A 385 -2.55 8.32 15.67
C ARG A 385 -2.41 9.76 15.23
N VAL A 386 -2.65 10.67 16.17
CA VAL A 386 -2.28 12.08 16.03
C VAL A 386 -1.03 12.28 16.88
N CYS A 387 0.11 12.56 16.22
CA CYS A 387 1.37 12.83 16.91
C CYS A 387 1.75 14.30 16.70
N VAL A 388 1.86 15.07 17.77
CA VAL A 388 2.18 16.51 17.70
C VAL A 388 3.22 16.90 18.74
N GLN A 389 4.07 17.87 18.40
CA GLN A 389 4.96 18.48 19.37
C GLN A 389 4.17 19.43 20.27
N ALA A 390 4.38 19.35 21.58
CA ALA A 390 3.72 20.24 22.53
C ALA A 390 4.66 20.59 23.70
N PRO A 391 4.50 21.78 24.32
CA PRO A 391 5.19 22.10 25.56
C PRO A 391 4.63 21.25 26.70
N LEU A 392 5.35 20.18 27.07
CA LEU A 392 4.97 19.26 28.16
C LEU A 392 5.56 19.69 29.52
N PRO A 393 4.89 19.37 30.65
CA PRO A 393 5.38 19.68 32.00
C PRO A 393 6.79 19.15 32.25
N ALA A 394 7.59 19.84 33.07
CA ALA A 394 8.98 19.47 33.35
C ALA A 394 9.15 17.95 33.61
N GLY A 395 10.21 17.36 33.05
CA GLY A 395 10.47 15.91 33.12
C GLY A 395 9.68 15.03 32.14
N HIS A 396 8.48 15.44 31.69
CA HIS A 396 7.69 14.66 30.73
C HIS A 396 8.24 14.80 29.31
N LEU A 397 8.67 13.70 28.70
CA LEU A 397 9.09 13.68 27.29
C LEU A 397 7.92 13.35 26.35
N LEU A 398 6.90 12.65 26.85
CA LEU A 398 5.69 12.34 26.12
C LEU A 398 4.45 12.30 27.03
N GLN A 399 3.28 12.47 26.43
CA GLN A 399 1.98 12.18 27.03
C GLN A 399 1.06 11.54 25.99
N MET A 400 0.23 10.60 26.43
CA MET A 400 -0.66 9.81 25.60
C MET A 400 -2.09 9.82 26.12
N ASP A 401 -3.04 10.03 25.21
CA ASP A 401 -4.46 9.76 25.42
C ASP A 401 -4.92 8.67 24.45
N CYS A 402 -5.66 7.68 24.93
CA CYS A 402 -6.15 6.55 24.16
C CYS A 402 -7.67 6.52 24.18
N LEU A 403 -8.27 6.49 22.99
CA LEU A 403 -9.68 6.16 22.81
C LEU A 403 -9.82 4.66 22.57
N LEU A 404 -10.64 4.04 23.40
CA LEU A 404 -10.99 2.64 23.35
C LEU A 404 -12.38 2.47 22.76
N HIS A 405 -12.59 1.34 22.07
CA HIS A 405 -13.91 0.86 21.75
C HIS A 405 -14.06 -0.61 22.18
N ASN A 406 -15.08 -0.86 22.98
CA ASN A 406 -15.52 -2.20 23.34
C ASN A 406 -17.04 -2.21 23.47
N ARG A 407 -17.73 -3.05 22.69
CA ARG A 407 -19.15 -3.31 22.86
C ARG A 407 -19.34 -4.63 23.62
N PRO A 408 -20.18 -4.67 24.66
CA PRO A 408 -20.57 -5.94 25.27
C PRO A 408 -21.30 -6.78 24.20
N GLU A 409 -20.95 -8.06 24.10
CA GLU A 409 -21.39 -9.03 23.10
C GLU A 409 -22.91 -9.35 23.11
N HIS A 410 -23.73 -8.60 23.85
CA HIS A 410 -25.10 -8.98 24.19
C HIS A 410 -26.24 -8.28 23.40
N LEU A 411 -25.96 -7.73 22.22
CA LEU A 411 -27.03 -7.18 21.36
C LEU A 411 -26.90 -7.71 19.93
N GLU A 412 -27.65 -8.81 19.69
CA GLU A 412 -28.04 -9.43 18.43
C GLU A 412 -26.95 -10.12 17.59
N GLU A 413 -27.10 -11.44 17.51
CA GLU A 413 -26.40 -12.42 16.65
C GLU A 413 -26.61 -12.16 15.15
N SER A 414 -26.19 -11.01 14.61
CA SER A 414 -26.12 -10.88 13.14
C SER A 414 -25.17 -9.82 12.59
N ARG A 415 -24.53 -8.95 13.38
CA ARG A 415 -23.58 -7.97 12.83
C ARG A 415 -22.36 -7.78 13.73
N PHE A 416 -21.38 -8.66 13.57
CA PHE A 416 -19.99 -8.27 13.82
C PHE A 416 -19.77 -6.93 13.10
N CYS A 417 -19.43 -5.88 13.84
CA CYS A 417 -19.04 -4.61 13.25
C CYS A 417 -17.52 -4.65 13.12
N PRO A 418 -16.98 -5.04 11.95
CA PRO A 418 -15.54 -5.20 11.81
C PRO A 418 -14.87 -3.85 12.08
N ARG A 419 -13.85 -3.89 12.94
CA ARG A 419 -12.85 -2.83 13.01
C ARG A 419 -12.12 -2.84 11.67
N GLU A 420 -12.22 -1.76 10.92
CA GLU A 420 -11.59 -1.66 9.60
C GLU A 420 -10.53 -0.57 9.61
N ALA A 421 -9.32 -0.94 9.21
CA ALA A 421 -8.20 0.00 9.14
C ALA A 421 -7.89 0.34 7.69
N LEU A 422 -7.62 1.61 7.44
CA LEU A 422 -6.84 2.04 6.30
C LEU A 422 -5.38 2.14 6.77
N HIS A 423 -4.56 1.18 6.35
CA HIS A 423 -3.15 1.10 6.68
C HIS A 423 -2.36 0.86 5.39
N VAL A 424 -1.76 1.94 4.88
CA VAL A 424 -1.00 1.94 3.62
C VAL A 424 0.47 2.07 3.95
N GLN A 425 1.29 1.08 3.58
CA GLN A 425 2.75 1.06 3.78
C GLN A 425 3.53 1.17 2.47
N SER A 426 2.86 0.95 1.34
CA SER A 426 3.44 1.06 0.00
C SER A 426 3.47 2.49 -0.52
N LEU A 427 4.52 2.83 -1.27
CA LEU A 427 4.52 4.04 -2.10
C LEU A 427 3.53 3.84 -3.25
N SER A 428 2.64 4.80 -3.45
CA SER A 428 1.57 4.73 -4.45
C SER A 428 1.25 6.10 -5.04
N HIS A 429 0.45 6.16 -6.09
CA HIS A 429 -0.11 7.44 -6.58
C HIS A 429 -1.39 7.87 -5.87
N TRP A 430 -1.98 7.00 -5.03
CA TRP A 430 -3.27 7.26 -4.41
C TRP A 430 -3.15 7.87 -3.01
N ALA A 431 -2.40 7.23 -2.12
CA ALA A 431 -2.25 7.69 -0.73
C ALA A 431 -0.80 7.60 -0.27
N PRO A 432 -0.36 8.53 0.61
CA PRO A 432 0.97 8.46 1.21
C PRO A 432 1.08 7.25 2.14
N ALA A 433 2.20 6.56 2.04
CA ALA A 433 2.59 5.56 3.01
C ALA A 433 2.69 6.17 4.41
N ASN A 434 2.40 5.38 5.43
CA ASN A 434 2.58 5.77 6.82
C ASN A 434 4.08 5.98 7.12
N ILE A 435 4.41 7.09 7.79
CA ILE A 435 5.79 7.39 8.21
C ILE A 435 6.10 6.88 9.63
N GLY A 436 5.21 6.06 10.19
CA GLY A 436 5.33 5.52 11.53
C GLY A 436 4.27 4.46 11.82
N PRO A 437 4.29 3.85 13.02
CA PRO A 437 3.44 2.73 13.39
C PRO A 437 2.01 3.17 13.73
N TYR A 438 1.25 3.63 12.74
CA TYR A 438 -0.15 4.04 12.86
C TYR A 438 -0.95 3.74 11.58
N SER A 439 -2.26 3.62 11.71
CA SER A 439 -3.17 3.54 10.56
C SER A 439 -3.65 4.94 10.18
N GLN A 440 -3.75 5.25 8.88
CA GLN A 440 -4.25 6.55 8.40
C GLN A 440 -5.68 6.81 8.90
N ALA A 441 -6.49 5.76 8.97
CA ALA A 441 -7.83 5.83 9.55
C ALA A 441 -8.26 4.47 10.14
N LEU A 442 -9.16 4.54 11.12
CA LEU A 442 -9.89 3.40 11.65
C LEU A 442 -11.38 3.67 11.64
N ARG A 443 -12.14 2.75 11.04
CA ARG A 443 -13.60 2.75 11.07
C ARG A 443 -14.09 1.74 12.10
N VAL A 444 -14.99 2.21 12.94
CA VAL A 444 -15.73 1.38 13.90
C VAL A 444 -17.19 1.78 13.84
N ASN A 445 -18.07 0.81 13.57
CA ASN A 445 -19.47 1.09 13.27
C ASN A 445 -19.60 2.08 12.09
N LYS A 446 -20.20 3.24 12.33
CA LYS A 446 -20.37 4.33 11.35
C LYS A 446 -19.37 5.47 11.56
N GLU A 447 -18.49 5.39 12.55
CA GLU A 447 -17.51 6.43 12.87
C GLU A 447 -16.16 6.10 12.28
N VAL A 448 -15.50 7.13 11.75
CA VAL A 448 -14.15 7.07 11.20
C VAL A 448 -13.25 7.98 12.02
N PHE A 449 -12.14 7.43 12.52
CA PHE A 449 -11.13 8.12 13.29
C PHE A 449 -9.89 8.26 12.43
N CYS A 450 -9.51 9.49 12.09
CA CYS A 450 -8.37 9.77 11.24
C CYS A 450 -7.11 10.01 12.08
N ALA A 451 -5.96 9.60 11.54
CA ALA A 451 -4.66 10.00 12.06
C ALA A 451 -4.36 11.48 11.72
N GLY A 452 -3.27 12.00 12.30
CA GLY A 452 -2.72 13.27 11.86
C GLY A 452 -2.36 13.21 10.38
N GLN A 453 -2.76 14.23 9.61
CA GLN A 453 -2.50 14.31 8.18
C GLN A 453 -1.37 15.30 7.92
N ILE A 454 -0.37 14.87 7.14
CA ILE A 454 0.74 15.69 6.69
C ILE A 454 0.61 15.80 5.16
N ALA A 455 0.84 16.99 4.62
CA ALA A 455 0.73 17.28 3.19
C ALA A 455 1.87 16.63 2.39
N LEU A 456 1.92 15.30 2.36
CA LEU A 456 2.92 14.52 1.66
C LEU A 456 2.42 14.15 0.25
N VAL A 457 3.28 14.32 -0.74
CA VAL A 457 3.04 13.80 -2.09
C VAL A 457 3.08 12.25 -2.04
N PRO A 458 2.00 11.54 -2.38
CA PRO A 458 1.88 10.09 -2.15
C PRO A 458 3.05 9.24 -2.68
N CYS A 459 3.53 9.55 -3.88
CA CYS A 459 4.50 8.72 -4.59
C CYS A 459 5.96 8.98 -4.18
N THR A 460 6.25 10.10 -3.51
CA THR A 460 7.60 10.50 -3.10
C THR A 460 7.76 10.71 -1.60
N LEU A 461 6.65 10.82 -0.86
CA LEU A 461 6.58 11.25 0.54
C LEU A 461 7.27 12.60 0.80
N GLN A 462 7.44 13.42 -0.23
CA GLN A 462 7.95 14.78 -0.07
C GLN A 462 6.83 15.68 0.45
N LEU A 463 7.17 16.58 1.37
CA LEU A 463 6.24 17.61 1.82
C LEU A 463 5.92 18.55 0.65
N LEU A 464 4.63 18.81 0.42
CA LEU A 464 4.16 19.82 -0.51
C LEU A 464 4.70 21.19 -0.09
N GLN A 465 5.37 21.87 -1.03
CA GLN A 465 5.82 23.24 -0.83
C GLN A 465 4.70 24.18 -1.30
N GLY A 466 4.16 24.99 -0.39
CA GLY A 466 3.12 25.98 -0.68
C GLY A 466 3.40 27.33 -0.03
N PRO A 467 2.74 28.42 -0.46
CA PRO A 467 3.01 29.79 0.01
C PRO A 467 2.83 29.96 1.53
N LEU A 468 1.99 29.13 2.17
CA LEU A 468 1.77 29.13 3.62
C LEU A 468 2.98 28.65 4.44
N LEU A 469 3.95 27.94 3.85
CA LEU A 469 5.20 27.56 4.53
C LEU A 469 6.22 28.72 4.56
N HIS A 470 5.99 29.79 3.79
CA HIS A 470 6.83 30.99 3.78
C HIS A 470 6.37 32.08 4.74
N HIS A 471 5.21 31.93 5.39
CA HIS A 471 4.92 32.70 6.60
C HIS A 471 5.81 32.18 7.73
N LYS A 472 7.05 32.66 7.73
CA LYS A 472 7.85 32.78 8.96
C LYS A 472 6.95 33.52 9.96
N VAL A 473 6.32 32.76 10.85
CA VAL A 473 6.04 33.29 12.19
C VAL A 473 7.41 33.71 12.72
N PRO A 474 7.66 35.00 12.98
CA PRO A 474 8.93 35.44 13.52
C PRO A 474 9.02 34.90 14.94
N GLY A 475 9.63 33.73 15.12
CA GLY A 475 9.84 33.10 16.41
C GLY A 475 9.71 31.59 16.36
N HIS A 476 10.85 30.92 16.25
CA HIS A 476 11.09 29.49 16.53
C HIS A 476 10.27 28.46 15.76
N LEU A 477 10.93 27.81 14.80
CA LEU A 477 11.12 26.35 14.72
C LEU A 477 11.85 26.03 13.40
N ALA A 478 13.17 25.92 13.49
CA ALA A 478 14.01 25.17 12.57
C ALA A 478 14.88 24.28 13.46
N GLY A 479 14.79 22.96 13.29
CA GLY A 479 15.51 21.97 14.10
C GLY A 479 14.70 20.71 14.36
#